data_AF-A0A812IT91-F1
#
_entry.id   AF-A0A812IT91-F1
#
_cell.length_a   1.000
_cell.length_b   1.000
_cell.length_c   1.000
_cell.angle_alpha   90.00
_cell.angle_beta   90.00
_cell.angle_gamma   90.00
#
_symmetry.space_group_name_H-M   'P 1'
#
loop_
_entity.id
_entity.type
_entity.pdbx_description
1 polymer ?
#
loop_
_entity_poly.entity_id
_entity_poly.type
_entity_poly.pdbx_seq_one_letter_code
_entity_poly.pdbx_strand_id
1 'polypeptide(L)'
;MTSAAKEEASEAPTGDVGEAKQEDAEEASEEDVQAEASTSALQTVQIMDGSPKEIDSLAAVSFPDEAALQLIKVKVSPPEAGEVRVRQVAAIPSRVDVVAEKEKPYPRILGIESSAIVEDVGEGVVEFQPGDHVIPCYQAHCGECAGCRIPESNFCESVHHSTSRGVMATDGRSRFSYGSTDIYHFKGTSAFSEYSVVHAHSLIKVRKDAPLVNLGLLGGGVAAALGAVWNIACVQRGASAVVFGAQAEGLAVIAALVKAGAGKIVVVDPYPSRLDLAKRWGATTLLNPYSLSEGVSIKDEILKHTGSGADFAFDCRGDMELAPSVLEAVCDWGKCVTVGTPNGPDVLLRSPWPPPGGLISATFGGWRSKPQIPLLVDLYMAGELKVDEYITHEEPFEHINAVLNNIDDTARVRTVLRF
;
A
#
# COMPACT_ATOMS: atom_id res chain seq x y z
N MET A 1 17.78 40.43 53.59
CA MET A 1 19.23 40.29 53.37
C MET A 1 19.42 40.17 51.85
N THR A 2 19.37 41.28 51.11
CA THR A 2 20.51 42.10 50.59
C THR A 2 21.36 41.35 49.56
N SER A 3 21.68 41.82 48.34
CA SER A 3 21.33 43.01 47.54
C SER A 3 22.07 42.95 46.17
N ALA A 4 21.46 43.49 45.10
CA ALA A 4 21.97 44.36 44.01
C ALA A 4 23.26 44.01 43.20
N ALA A 5 23.22 43.94 41.84
CA ALA A 5 23.34 45.00 40.79
C ALA A 5 24.84 45.34 40.44
N LYS A 6 25.35 45.65 39.23
CA LYS A 6 25.02 46.49 38.02
C LYS A 6 25.95 46.06 36.83
N GLU A 7 25.64 46.17 35.52
CA GLU A 7 25.70 47.36 34.59
C GLU A 7 27.11 48.03 34.52
N GLU A 8 27.79 48.40 33.41
CA GLU A 8 27.55 49.06 32.10
C GLU A 8 28.84 48.86 31.21
N ALA A 9 28.88 48.74 29.88
CA ALA A 9 28.64 49.66 28.73
C ALA A 9 29.83 50.57 28.27
N SER A 10 29.87 50.84 26.95
CA SER A 10 30.64 51.87 26.18
C SER A 10 32.13 51.57 25.86
N GLU A 11 32.76 51.98 24.75
CA GLU A 11 32.46 52.90 23.64
C GLU A 11 33.53 52.70 22.53
N ALA A 12 33.21 52.94 21.26
CA ALA A 12 34.19 53.18 20.17
C ALA A 12 34.61 54.68 20.18
N PRO A 13 35.71 55.15 19.54
CA PRO A 13 35.67 55.44 18.09
C PRO A 13 37.02 55.59 17.30
N THR A 14 36.89 55.51 15.95
CA THR A 14 37.47 56.37 14.87
C THR A 14 38.97 56.56 14.57
N GLY A 15 39.27 56.45 13.26
CA GLY A 15 40.19 57.31 12.47
C GLY A 15 41.64 56.80 12.33
N ASP A 16 42.38 56.97 11.25
CA ASP A 16 42.21 57.66 9.98
C ASP A 16 43.33 57.18 9.01
N VAL A 17 43.17 57.58 7.75
CA VAL A 17 43.82 57.34 6.46
C VAL A 17 45.35 57.48 6.37
N GLY A 18 45.96 56.78 5.40
CA GLY A 18 47.28 57.13 4.86
C GLY A 18 47.68 56.33 3.61
N GLU A 19 47.52 56.93 2.43
CA GLU A 19 48.05 56.48 1.13
C GLU A 19 49.57 56.69 1.01
N ALA A 20 50.27 55.83 0.27
CA ALA A 20 51.47 56.19 -0.52
C ALA A 20 51.76 55.15 -1.62
N LYS A 21 52.26 55.65 -2.75
CA LYS A 21 52.41 55.08 -4.09
C LYS A 21 53.81 54.52 -4.40
N GLN A 22 53.88 53.74 -5.50
CA GLN A 22 55.01 53.50 -6.44
C GLN A 22 56.17 52.62 -5.91
N GLU A 23 56.83 51.73 -6.67
CA GLU A 23 57.04 51.58 -8.12
C GLU A 23 57.64 50.17 -8.40
N ASP A 24 57.27 49.59 -9.54
CA ASP A 24 57.96 48.65 -10.45
C ASP A 24 58.94 47.56 -9.96
N ALA A 25 58.65 46.30 -10.33
CA ALA A 25 59.61 45.43 -11.04
C ALA A 25 58.88 44.19 -11.63
N GLU A 26 59.07 43.98 -12.93
CA GLU A 26 58.68 42.80 -13.71
C GLU A 26 59.34 41.51 -13.18
N GLU A 27 58.53 40.45 -12.99
CA GLU A 27 58.96 39.10 -13.35
C GLU A 27 57.71 38.25 -13.61
N ALA A 28 57.49 37.93 -14.89
CA ALA A 28 56.40 37.08 -15.35
C ALA A 28 56.72 35.61 -15.04
N SER A 29 55.87 34.95 -14.25
CA SER A 29 55.88 33.50 -14.09
C SER A 29 54.83 32.85 -15.01
N GLU A 30 55.22 31.73 -15.61
CA GLU A 30 54.57 30.95 -16.67
C GLU A 30 53.22 30.28 -16.28
N GLU A 31 52.22 31.03 -15.76
CA GLU A 31 50.89 30.47 -15.45
C GLU A 31 49.71 31.10 -16.22
N ASP A 32 49.91 32.16 -17.00
CA ASP A 32 48.80 32.88 -17.68
C ASP A 32 48.57 32.55 -19.17
N VAL A 33 49.16 31.46 -19.70
CA VAL A 33 48.93 31.03 -21.11
C VAL A 33 47.96 29.85 -21.23
N GLN A 34 47.29 29.45 -20.14
CA GLN A 34 46.24 28.41 -20.17
C GLN A 34 44.82 28.91 -19.84
N ALA A 35 44.60 30.23 -19.85
CA ALA A 35 43.29 30.83 -19.58
C ALA A 35 42.51 31.30 -20.83
N GLU A 36 43.06 31.21 -22.05
CA GLU A 36 42.40 31.66 -23.29
C GLU A 36 42.25 30.56 -24.35
N ALA A 37 41.80 29.37 -23.94
CA ALA A 37 41.38 28.33 -24.88
C ALA A 37 40.25 27.46 -24.29
N SER A 38 39.15 28.07 -23.87
CA SER A 38 37.92 27.33 -23.53
C SER A 38 36.64 28.15 -23.74
N THR A 39 36.63 29.07 -24.70
CA THR A 39 35.44 29.81 -25.15
C THR A 39 34.99 29.31 -26.52
N SER A 40 34.61 28.03 -26.61
CA SER A 40 33.77 27.50 -27.71
C SER A 40 33.39 26.05 -27.45
N ALA A 41 32.47 25.85 -26.52
CA ALA A 41 31.62 24.66 -26.48
C ALA A 41 30.40 24.97 -25.61
N LEU A 42 29.62 26.00 -26.01
CA LEU A 42 28.18 25.90 -25.85
C LEU A 42 27.75 24.72 -26.72
N GLN A 43 27.89 23.52 -26.18
CA GLN A 43 27.17 22.36 -26.64
C GLN A 43 25.72 22.79 -26.52
N THR A 44 25.12 23.10 -27.67
CA THR A 44 23.69 23.19 -27.82
C THR A 44 23.15 21.92 -27.17
N VAL A 45 22.63 22.02 -25.95
CA VAL A 45 21.76 21.02 -25.39
C VAL A 45 20.63 21.00 -26.41
N GLN A 46 20.66 20.00 -27.29
CA GLN A 46 19.47 19.63 -28.02
C GLN A 46 18.48 19.30 -26.91
N ILE A 47 17.59 20.26 -26.61
CA ILE A 47 16.35 19.98 -25.94
C ILE A 47 15.67 18.97 -26.87
N MET A 48 15.86 17.68 -26.60
CA MET A 48 15.05 16.66 -27.24
C MET A 48 13.60 17.09 -26.97
N ASP A 49 12.76 17.08 -27.99
CA ASP A 49 11.39 17.59 -27.89
C ASP A 49 10.51 16.86 -26.86
N GLY A 50 11.03 15.82 -26.22
CA GLY A 50 11.01 15.57 -24.76
C GLY A 50 9.68 15.30 -24.07
N SER A 51 8.53 15.51 -24.73
CA SER A 51 7.24 15.14 -24.17
C SER A 51 7.15 13.61 -24.08
N PRO A 52 6.66 13.06 -22.96
CA PRO A 52 6.41 11.63 -22.85
C PRO A 52 5.54 11.16 -24.02
N LYS A 53 5.94 10.07 -24.66
CA LYS A 53 5.21 9.49 -25.81
C LYS A 53 4.39 8.30 -25.36
N GLU A 54 3.41 7.91 -26.17
CA GLU A 54 2.72 6.64 -26.01
C GLU A 54 3.72 5.47 -26.07
N ILE A 55 3.52 4.45 -25.23
CA ILE A 55 4.38 3.26 -25.16
C ILE A 55 3.59 1.97 -25.34
N ASP A 56 4.24 0.93 -25.84
CA ASP A 56 3.72 -0.43 -25.81
C ASP A 56 3.96 -1.03 -24.42
N SER A 57 2.96 -1.74 -23.90
CA SER A 57 3.01 -2.43 -22.61
C SER A 57 2.38 -3.81 -22.73
N LEU A 58 3.07 -4.86 -22.31
CA LEU A 58 2.44 -6.16 -22.06
C LEU A 58 1.50 -6.01 -20.86
N ALA A 59 0.24 -6.39 -21.06
CA ALA A 59 -0.79 -6.33 -20.03
C ALA A 59 -1.66 -7.58 -20.05
N ALA A 60 -2.17 -7.96 -18.88
CA ALA A 60 -3.19 -8.98 -18.73
C ALA A 60 -4.57 -8.31 -18.66
N VAL A 61 -5.32 -8.41 -19.75
CA VAL A 61 -6.58 -7.68 -19.95
C VAL A 61 -7.77 -8.61 -19.75
N SER A 62 -8.71 -8.20 -18.90
CA SER A 62 -9.98 -8.89 -18.71
C SER A 62 -10.98 -8.40 -19.76
N PHE A 63 -11.52 -9.33 -20.55
CA PHE A 63 -12.55 -9.11 -21.56
C PHE A 63 -13.88 -9.73 -21.10
N PRO A 64 -15.04 -9.20 -21.54
CA PRO A 64 -16.34 -9.57 -20.96
C PRO A 64 -16.74 -11.04 -21.17
N ASP A 65 -16.23 -11.69 -22.23
CA ASP A 65 -16.63 -13.04 -22.63
C ASP A 65 -15.46 -14.05 -22.57
N GLU A 66 -14.34 -13.66 -21.94
CA GLU A 66 -13.15 -14.50 -21.81
C GLU A 66 -13.07 -15.10 -20.40
N ALA A 67 -12.78 -16.40 -20.33
CA ALA A 67 -12.66 -17.11 -19.05
C ALA A 67 -11.31 -16.84 -18.33
N ALA A 68 -10.36 -16.20 -19.02
CA ALA A 68 -9.03 -15.91 -18.51
C ALA A 68 -8.56 -14.54 -19.05
N LEU A 69 -7.63 -13.91 -18.33
CA LEU A 69 -7.01 -12.67 -18.75
C LEU A 69 -6.20 -12.90 -20.03
N GLN A 70 -6.36 -12.02 -21.02
CA GLN A 70 -5.63 -12.05 -22.28
C GLN A 70 -4.33 -11.28 -22.13
N LEU A 71 -3.19 -11.96 -22.31
CA LEU A 71 -1.89 -11.31 -22.34
C LEU A 71 -1.62 -10.73 -23.71
N ILE A 72 -1.72 -9.40 -23.81
CA ILE A 72 -1.62 -8.67 -25.07
C ILE A 72 -0.77 -7.40 -24.90
N LYS A 73 -0.24 -6.89 -26.00
CA LYS A 73 0.39 -5.56 -26.03
C LYS A 73 -0.68 -4.49 -26.17
N VAL A 74 -0.77 -3.60 -25.19
CA VAL A 74 -1.64 -2.43 -25.18
C VAL A 74 -0.81 -1.17 -25.37
N LYS A 75 -1.47 -0.08 -25.78
CA LYS A 75 -0.89 1.25 -25.78
C LYS A 75 -1.15 1.93 -24.44
N VAL A 76 -0.12 2.58 -23.90
CA VAL A 76 -0.21 3.40 -22.69
C VAL A 76 0.12 4.85 -23.04
N SER A 77 -0.90 5.70 -22.99
CA SER A 77 -0.76 7.14 -23.21
C SER A 77 0.21 7.77 -22.20
N PRO A 78 0.85 8.90 -22.54
CA PRO A 78 1.64 9.65 -21.57
C PRO A 78 0.78 10.16 -20.41
N PRO A 79 1.38 10.45 -19.25
CA PRO A 79 0.66 11.05 -18.13
C PRO A 79 0.26 12.50 -18.43
N GLU A 80 -0.97 12.87 -18.06
CA GLU A 80 -1.45 14.26 -18.09
C GLU A 80 -1.17 14.98 -16.76
N ALA A 81 -1.65 16.22 -16.63
CA ALA A 81 -1.45 17.03 -15.43
C ALA A 81 -1.87 16.30 -14.13
N GLY A 82 -0.97 16.25 -13.14
CA GLY A 82 -1.22 15.56 -11.87
C GLY A 82 -1.15 14.02 -11.94
N GLU A 83 -0.72 13.47 -13.08
CA GLU A 83 -0.57 12.03 -13.29
C GLU A 83 0.91 11.62 -13.37
N VAL A 84 1.16 10.34 -13.10
CA VAL A 84 2.49 9.74 -13.13
C VAL A 84 2.39 8.43 -13.88
N ARG A 85 3.28 8.23 -14.86
CA ARG A 85 3.48 6.92 -15.48
C ARG A 85 4.54 6.16 -14.71
N VAL A 86 4.22 4.94 -14.34
CA VAL A 86 5.11 4.05 -13.59
C VAL A 86 5.38 2.80 -14.42
N ARG A 87 6.61 2.30 -14.31
CA ARG A 87 7.02 0.99 -14.79
C ARG A 87 6.95 0.00 -13.64
N GLN A 88 6.09 -1.00 -13.75
CA GLN A 88 5.95 -2.03 -12.73
C GLN A 88 7.23 -2.85 -12.63
N VAL A 89 7.63 -3.15 -11.40
CA VAL A 89 8.71 -4.09 -11.07
C VAL A 89 8.09 -5.44 -10.72
N ALA A 90 6.98 -5.40 -9.98
CA ALA A 90 6.21 -6.58 -9.67
C ALA A 90 4.74 -6.26 -9.39
N ALA A 91 3.88 -7.20 -9.72
CA ALA A 91 2.47 -7.23 -9.31
C ALA A 91 2.23 -8.39 -8.33
N ILE A 92 1.27 -8.24 -7.42
CA ILE A 92 0.95 -9.27 -6.42
C ILE A 92 -0.56 -9.54 -6.48
N PRO A 93 -0.99 -10.56 -7.23
CA PRO A 93 -2.41 -10.89 -7.34
C PRO A 93 -3.01 -11.28 -5.99
N SER A 94 -4.26 -10.90 -5.79
CA SER A 94 -5.03 -11.16 -4.58
C SER A 94 -6.44 -11.65 -4.90
N ARG A 95 -7.18 -12.09 -3.88
CA ARG A 95 -8.58 -12.47 -4.04
C ARG A 95 -9.47 -11.31 -4.49
N VAL A 96 -9.07 -10.06 -4.23
CA VAL A 96 -9.75 -8.87 -4.76
C VAL A 96 -9.79 -8.90 -6.28
N ASP A 97 -8.68 -9.29 -6.93
CA ASP A 97 -8.58 -9.33 -8.38
C ASP A 97 -9.50 -10.40 -8.98
N VAL A 98 -9.60 -11.57 -8.35
CA VAL A 98 -10.49 -12.68 -8.78
C VAL A 98 -11.98 -12.31 -8.62
N VAL A 99 -12.35 -11.65 -7.51
CA VAL A 99 -13.73 -11.18 -7.33
C VAL A 99 -14.04 -10.09 -8.35
N ALA A 100 -13.13 -9.13 -8.51
CA ALA A 100 -13.31 -8.01 -9.39
C ALA A 100 -13.31 -8.43 -10.87
N GLU A 101 -12.62 -9.49 -11.27
CA GLU A 101 -12.61 -10.01 -12.65
C GLU A 101 -14.02 -10.21 -13.23
N LYS A 102 -15.02 -10.48 -12.38
CA LYS A 102 -16.43 -10.71 -12.75
C LYS A 102 -17.30 -9.44 -12.78
N GLU A 103 -16.71 -8.30 -12.45
CA GLU A 103 -17.41 -7.02 -12.34
C GLU A 103 -17.19 -6.16 -13.59
N LYS A 104 -18.22 -5.39 -13.96
CA LYS A 104 -18.10 -4.35 -15.01
C LYS A 104 -17.35 -3.12 -14.47
N PRO A 105 -16.77 -2.26 -15.34
CA PRO A 105 -16.76 -2.33 -16.80
C PRO A 105 -15.66 -3.24 -17.39
N TYR A 106 -15.83 -3.59 -18.67
CA TYR A 106 -14.88 -4.32 -19.52
C TYR A 106 -14.69 -3.58 -20.86
N PRO A 107 -13.55 -3.78 -21.57
CA PRO A 107 -12.35 -4.48 -21.10
C PRO A 107 -11.60 -3.67 -20.05
N ARG A 108 -10.83 -4.31 -19.16
CA ARG A 108 -10.09 -3.63 -18.08
C ARG A 108 -8.76 -4.30 -17.75
N ILE A 109 -7.85 -3.57 -17.09
CA ILE A 109 -6.61 -4.11 -16.49
C ILE A 109 -6.74 -4.07 -14.97
N LEU A 110 -6.68 -5.24 -14.33
CA LEU A 110 -6.79 -5.44 -12.86
C LEU A 110 -5.46 -5.15 -12.13
N GLY A 111 -5.41 -5.48 -10.83
CA GLY A 111 -4.22 -5.40 -9.98
C GLY A 111 -4.19 -4.13 -9.13
N ILE A 112 -4.21 -4.30 -7.80
CA ILE A 112 -4.09 -3.21 -6.81
C ILE A 112 -2.81 -3.23 -5.98
N GLU A 113 -2.10 -4.36 -5.96
CA GLU A 113 -0.85 -4.50 -5.21
C GLU A 113 0.32 -4.59 -6.19
N SER A 114 1.21 -3.61 -6.13
CA SER A 114 2.41 -3.56 -6.98
C SER A 114 3.50 -2.69 -6.42
N SER A 115 4.72 -2.94 -6.90
CA SER A 115 5.86 -2.07 -6.70
C SER A 115 6.35 -1.59 -8.07
N ALA A 116 6.72 -0.31 -8.15
CA ALA A 116 7.02 0.31 -9.43
C ALA A 116 8.13 1.36 -9.30
N ILE A 117 8.62 1.76 -10.46
CA ILE A 117 9.56 2.87 -10.62
C ILE A 117 8.87 3.94 -11.47
N VAL A 118 9.00 5.20 -11.09
CA VAL A 118 8.48 6.32 -11.89
C VAL A 118 9.22 6.37 -13.23
N GLU A 119 8.45 6.36 -14.32
CA GLU A 119 8.95 6.47 -15.69
C GLU A 119 8.85 7.92 -16.16
N ASP A 120 7.64 8.51 -16.07
CA ASP A 120 7.37 9.89 -16.49
C ASP A 120 6.41 10.57 -15.51
N VAL A 121 6.46 11.90 -15.46
CA VAL A 121 5.53 12.72 -14.69
C VAL A 121 4.82 13.71 -15.62
N GLY A 122 3.53 13.90 -15.38
CA GLY A 122 2.74 14.90 -16.10
C GLY A 122 2.88 16.29 -15.48
N GLU A 123 2.25 17.27 -16.13
CA GLU A 123 2.32 18.68 -15.73
C GLU A 123 1.93 18.90 -14.26
N GLY A 124 2.66 19.76 -13.55
CA GLY A 124 2.36 20.13 -12.16
C GLY A 124 2.74 19.10 -11.09
N VAL A 125 3.20 17.90 -11.47
CA VAL A 125 3.74 16.93 -10.51
C VAL A 125 5.16 17.34 -10.11
N VAL A 126 5.33 17.70 -8.84
CA VAL A 126 6.63 18.10 -8.26
C VAL A 126 7.17 17.12 -7.21
N GLU A 127 6.32 16.24 -6.71
CA GLU A 127 6.69 15.29 -5.64
C GLU A 127 7.46 14.07 -6.17
N PHE A 128 7.31 13.76 -7.46
CA PHE A 128 7.90 12.59 -8.11
C PHE A 128 8.79 13.01 -9.27
N GLN A 129 9.80 12.19 -9.55
CA GLN A 129 10.64 12.29 -10.74
C GLN A 129 10.98 10.90 -11.27
N PRO A 130 11.34 10.78 -12.56
CA PRO A 130 11.82 9.51 -13.13
C PRO A 130 12.89 8.83 -12.25
N GLY A 131 12.77 7.52 -12.09
CA GLY A 131 13.67 6.70 -11.27
C GLY A 131 13.34 6.65 -9.77
N ASP A 132 12.26 7.30 -9.32
CA ASP A 132 11.78 7.14 -7.94
C ASP A 132 11.13 5.77 -7.71
N HIS A 133 11.42 5.15 -6.56
CA HIS A 133 10.79 3.91 -6.14
C HIS A 133 9.46 4.21 -5.48
N VAL A 134 8.40 3.53 -5.92
CA VAL A 134 7.03 3.87 -5.53
C VAL A 134 6.14 2.63 -5.36
N ILE A 135 5.10 2.80 -4.55
CA ILE A 135 3.99 1.85 -4.41
C ILE A 135 2.72 2.56 -4.90
N PRO A 136 2.13 2.15 -6.03
CA PRO A 136 0.77 2.55 -6.39
C PRO A 136 -0.23 2.03 -5.35
N CYS A 137 -1.15 2.87 -4.92
CA CYS A 137 -2.12 2.54 -3.88
C CYS A 137 -3.53 2.94 -4.30
N TYR A 138 -4.48 2.03 -4.15
CA TYR A 138 -5.89 2.27 -4.47
C TYR A 138 -6.53 3.35 -3.58
N GLN A 139 -5.94 3.62 -2.41
CA GLN A 139 -6.38 4.65 -1.48
C GLN A 139 -5.52 5.91 -1.61
N ALA A 140 -6.06 6.93 -2.27
CA ALA A 140 -5.37 8.19 -2.47
C ALA A 140 -5.20 9.00 -1.18
N HIS A 141 -4.29 9.97 -1.20
CA HIS A 141 -4.12 10.98 -0.16
C HIS A 141 -3.68 12.32 -0.76
N CYS A 142 -4.58 13.31 -0.84
CA CYS A 142 -4.22 14.66 -1.30
C CYS A 142 -3.78 15.61 -0.17
N GLY A 143 -4.09 15.28 1.10
CA GLY A 143 -3.75 16.11 2.26
C GLY A 143 -4.68 17.30 2.53
N GLU A 144 -5.55 17.64 1.58
CA GLU A 144 -6.33 18.90 1.62
C GLU A 144 -7.86 18.74 1.57
N CYS A 145 -8.40 17.61 1.09
CA CYS A 145 -9.85 17.38 1.07
C CYS A 145 -10.42 17.14 2.48
N ALA A 146 -11.75 17.19 2.64
CA ALA A 146 -12.38 16.96 3.95
C ALA A 146 -12.00 15.61 4.54
N GLY A 147 -12.10 14.53 3.75
CA GLY A 147 -11.66 13.20 4.18
C GLY A 147 -10.19 13.07 4.56
N CYS A 148 -9.26 13.86 3.98
CA CYS A 148 -7.86 13.87 4.41
C CYS A 148 -7.62 14.68 5.70
N ARG A 149 -8.45 15.69 5.96
CA ARG A 149 -8.33 16.55 7.15
C ARG A 149 -8.92 15.92 8.40
N ILE A 150 -9.88 15.01 8.26
CA ILE A 150 -10.51 14.30 9.39
C ILE A 150 -9.53 13.25 9.96
N PRO A 151 -9.16 13.30 11.26
CA PRO A 151 -8.28 12.33 11.90
C PRO A 151 -8.74 10.87 11.75
N GLU A 152 -10.05 10.64 11.82
CA GLU A 152 -10.68 9.33 11.82
C GLU A 152 -10.87 8.75 10.41
N SER A 153 -10.51 9.49 9.35
CA SER A 153 -10.73 9.09 7.96
C SER A 153 -9.42 8.90 7.21
N ASN A 154 -9.45 7.91 6.32
CA ASN A 154 -8.49 7.74 5.23
C ASN A 154 -9.16 7.83 3.85
N PHE A 155 -10.41 8.28 3.75
CA PHE A 155 -11.15 8.39 2.50
C PHE A 155 -10.87 9.71 1.77
N CYS A 156 -9.87 9.70 0.89
CA CYS A 156 -9.60 10.85 0.05
C CYS A 156 -10.65 10.99 -1.06
N GLU A 157 -11.13 12.22 -1.26
CA GLU A 157 -12.15 12.55 -2.26
C GLU A 157 -11.55 12.91 -3.61
N SER A 158 -10.23 13.13 -3.71
CA SER A 158 -9.62 13.79 -4.87
C SER A 158 -9.80 13.02 -6.18
N VAL A 159 -9.78 11.69 -6.12
CA VAL A 159 -9.80 10.83 -7.32
C VAL A 159 -10.76 9.65 -7.22
N HIS A 160 -11.36 9.40 -6.05
CA HIS A 160 -12.20 8.23 -5.78
C HIS A 160 -13.32 8.05 -6.82
N HIS A 161 -13.99 9.13 -7.20
CA HIS A 161 -15.08 9.07 -8.18
C HIS A 161 -14.60 8.58 -9.55
N SER A 162 -13.46 9.06 -10.02
CA SER A 162 -12.90 8.70 -11.33
C SER A 162 -12.30 7.30 -11.33
N THR A 163 -11.54 6.95 -10.29
CA THR A 163 -10.93 5.61 -10.16
C THR A 163 -11.98 4.51 -9.99
N SER A 164 -13.13 4.81 -9.37
CA SER A 164 -14.27 3.88 -9.28
C SER A 164 -14.96 3.63 -10.62
N ARG A 165 -14.84 4.55 -11.58
CA ARG A 165 -15.35 4.39 -12.96
C ARG A 165 -14.30 3.83 -13.92
N GLY A 166 -13.08 3.57 -13.46
CA GLY A 166 -11.98 3.08 -14.28
C GLY A 166 -11.41 4.11 -15.26
N VAL A 167 -11.44 5.40 -14.90
CA VAL A 167 -10.91 6.49 -15.73
C VAL A 167 -10.10 7.51 -14.93
N MET A 168 -9.34 8.34 -15.61
CA MET A 168 -8.57 9.41 -15.00
C MET A 168 -9.42 10.62 -14.62
N ALA A 169 -9.03 11.33 -13.56
CA ALA A 169 -9.74 12.51 -13.08
C ALA A 169 -9.52 13.76 -13.93
N THR A 170 -8.45 13.83 -14.74
CA THR A 170 -8.12 15.01 -15.55
C THR A 170 -9.10 15.23 -16.69
N ASP A 171 -9.43 14.15 -17.41
CA ASP A 171 -10.19 14.19 -18.67
C ASP A 171 -11.34 13.17 -18.72
N GLY A 172 -11.46 12.31 -17.70
CA GLY A 172 -12.46 11.25 -17.66
C GLY A 172 -12.22 10.11 -18.65
N ARG A 173 -10.99 9.95 -19.17
CA ARG A 173 -10.64 8.91 -20.15
C ARG A 173 -9.70 7.87 -19.55
N SER A 174 -9.52 6.77 -20.28
CA SER A 174 -8.46 5.82 -19.98
C SER A 174 -7.10 6.31 -20.50
N ARG A 175 -6.04 5.68 -20.00
CA ARG A 175 -4.67 5.77 -20.52
C ARG A 175 -4.27 4.50 -21.26
N PHE A 176 -5.14 3.50 -21.30
CA PHE A 176 -4.91 2.23 -21.97
C PHE A 176 -5.82 2.10 -23.18
N SER A 177 -5.26 1.64 -24.30
CA SER A 177 -6.03 1.28 -25.49
C SER A 177 -5.47 0.05 -26.20
N TYR A 178 -6.35 -0.64 -26.92
CA TYR A 178 -5.99 -1.72 -27.83
C TYR A 178 -6.73 -1.54 -29.16
N GLY A 179 -5.98 -1.17 -30.20
CA GLY A 179 -6.56 -0.70 -31.45
C GLY A 179 -7.36 0.58 -31.24
N SER A 180 -8.64 0.57 -31.56
CA SER A 180 -9.56 1.69 -31.34
C SER A 180 -10.37 1.58 -30.05
N THR A 181 -10.08 0.60 -29.19
CA THR A 181 -10.87 0.29 -28.00
C THR A 181 -10.13 0.76 -26.75
N ASP A 182 -10.78 1.60 -25.95
CA ASP A 182 -10.28 1.97 -24.61
C ASP A 182 -10.39 0.79 -23.65
N ILE A 183 -9.39 0.63 -22.79
CA ILE A 183 -9.37 -0.37 -21.73
C ILE A 183 -9.46 0.34 -20.39
N TYR A 184 -10.45 0.01 -19.57
CA TYR A 184 -10.66 0.69 -18.29
C TYR A 184 -9.55 0.41 -17.28
N HIS A 185 -9.26 1.42 -16.47
CA HIS A 185 -8.43 1.26 -15.28
C HIS A 185 -9.18 0.48 -14.19
N PHE A 186 -8.42 -0.05 -13.24
CA PHE A 186 -8.95 -0.67 -12.02
C PHE A 186 -8.35 0.01 -10.81
N LYS A 187 -9.21 0.62 -9.99
CA LYS A 187 -8.87 1.26 -8.70
C LYS A 187 -7.72 2.29 -8.77
N GLY A 188 -7.46 2.84 -9.95
CA GLY A 188 -6.41 3.84 -10.16
C GLY A 188 -4.98 3.29 -10.07
N THR A 189 -4.80 1.97 -10.19
CA THR A 189 -3.50 1.29 -10.13
C THR A 189 -3.21 0.49 -11.40
N SER A 190 -4.16 -0.38 -11.80
CA SER A 190 -4.04 -1.29 -12.95
C SER A 190 -2.67 -1.95 -13.04
N ALA A 191 -2.29 -2.67 -11.98
CA ALA A 191 -0.95 -3.23 -11.81
C ALA A 191 -0.62 -4.40 -12.76
N PHE A 192 -1.59 -4.99 -13.44
CA PHE A 192 -1.35 -6.10 -14.38
C PHE A 192 -0.96 -5.62 -15.78
N SER A 193 0.00 -4.69 -15.85
CA SER A 193 0.56 -4.09 -17.06
C SER A 193 1.99 -3.64 -16.77
N GLU A 194 2.95 -3.86 -17.69
CA GLU A 194 4.35 -3.41 -17.51
C GLU A 194 4.44 -1.91 -17.17
N TYR A 195 3.56 -1.10 -17.74
CA TYR A 195 3.41 0.32 -17.44
C TYR A 195 1.98 0.67 -17.11
N SER A 196 1.80 1.58 -16.16
CA SER A 196 0.50 2.12 -15.78
C SER A 196 0.59 3.63 -15.55
N VAL A 197 -0.48 4.35 -15.83
CA VAL A 197 -0.60 5.76 -15.44
C VAL A 197 -1.53 5.87 -14.24
N VAL A 198 -1.07 6.55 -13.20
CA VAL A 198 -1.79 6.69 -11.93
C VAL A 198 -1.84 8.17 -11.52
N HIS A 199 -2.77 8.53 -10.64
CA HIS A 199 -2.78 9.87 -10.03
C HIS A 199 -1.61 10.01 -9.06
N ALA A 200 -0.95 11.17 -9.02
CA ALA A 200 0.10 11.45 -8.04
C ALA A 200 -0.40 11.34 -6.58
N HIS A 201 -1.69 11.55 -6.34
CA HIS A 201 -2.31 11.35 -5.03
C HIS A 201 -2.43 9.87 -4.61
N SER A 202 -2.36 8.95 -5.57
CA SER A 202 -2.44 7.49 -5.38
C SER A 202 -1.05 6.84 -5.37
N LEU A 203 0.02 7.63 -5.36
CA LEU A 203 1.39 7.13 -5.45
C LEU A 203 2.15 7.41 -4.15
N ILE A 204 2.83 6.40 -3.64
CA ILE A 204 3.58 6.47 -2.38
C ILE A 204 5.06 6.37 -2.71
N LYS A 205 5.83 7.43 -2.45
CA LYS A 205 7.30 7.39 -2.55
C LYS A 205 7.89 6.59 -1.41
N VAL A 206 8.81 5.68 -1.73
CA VAL A 206 9.53 4.86 -0.75
C VAL A 206 11.04 5.02 -0.91
N ARG A 207 11.76 4.69 0.16
CA ARG A 207 13.23 4.71 0.18
C ARG A 207 13.82 3.73 -0.85
N LYS A 208 14.88 4.16 -1.54
CA LYS A 208 15.47 3.41 -2.68
C LYS A 208 16.30 2.19 -2.27
N ASP A 209 16.74 2.13 -1.03
CA ASP A 209 17.53 1.04 -0.45
C ASP A 209 16.67 -0.13 0.05
N ALA A 210 15.34 0.01 0.06
CA ALA A 210 14.44 -1.08 0.40
C ALA A 210 14.24 -2.07 -0.78
N PRO A 211 14.16 -3.39 -0.53
CA PRO A 211 13.83 -4.41 -1.53
C PRO A 211 12.47 -4.20 -2.21
N LEU A 212 12.47 -3.41 -3.29
CA LEU A 212 11.26 -2.84 -3.91
C LEU A 212 10.19 -3.88 -4.25
N VAL A 213 10.60 -5.03 -4.78
CA VAL A 213 9.72 -6.10 -5.29
C VAL A 213 8.62 -6.47 -4.31
N ASN A 214 8.96 -6.59 -3.03
CA ASN A 214 8.04 -7.09 -1.99
C ASN A 214 7.20 -5.97 -1.37
N LEU A 215 7.57 -4.70 -1.60
CA LEU A 215 6.90 -3.56 -0.99
C LEU A 215 5.46 -3.36 -1.51
N GLY A 216 5.10 -3.95 -2.65
CA GLY A 216 3.73 -3.88 -3.17
C GLY A 216 2.67 -4.40 -2.18
N LEU A 217 3.04 -5.32 -1.30
CA LEU A 217 2.18 -5.81 -0.20
C LEU A 217 1.70 -4.69 0.72
N LEU A 218 2.53 -3.67 0.92
CA LEU A 218 2.24 -2.52 1.79
C LEU A 218 1.29 -1.51 1.12
N GLY A 219 0.99 -1.68 -0.18
CA GLY A 219 -0.08 -0.96 -0.88
C GLY A 219 -1.45 -1.64 -0.78
N GLY A 220 -1.53 -2.84 -0.17
CA GLY A 220 -2.69 -3.71 -0.22
C GLY A 220 -3.10 -4.37 1.11
N GLY A 221 -3.43 -5.66 1.04
CA GLY A 221 -4.07 -6.41 2.12
C GLY A 221 -3.22 -6.56 3.39
N VAL A 222 -1.88 -6.68 3.25
CA VAL A 222 -0.98 -6.77 4.41
C VAL A 222 -1.02 -5.48 5.22
N ALA A 223 -0.87 -4.31 4.57
CA ALA A 223 -0.99 -3.03 5.27
C ALA A 223 -2.39 -2.87 5.88
N ALA A 224 -3.45 -3.21 5.15
CA ALA A 224 -4.82 -3.14 5.66
C ALA A 224 -5.01 -3.96 6.95
N ALA A 225 -4.49 -5.18 6.98
CA ALA A 225 -4.55 -6.06 8.14
C ALA A 225 -3.74 -5.54 9.34
N LEU A 226 -2.54 -5.00 9.12
CA LEU A 226 -1.75 -4.37 10.20
C LEU A 226 -2.50 -3.19 10.82
N GLY A 227 -3.06 -2.32 9.97
CA GLY A 227 -3.80 -1.15 10.41
C GLY A 227 -5.15 -1.49 11.06
N ALA A 228 -5.78 -2.60 10.66
CA ALA A 228 -6.98 -3.10 11.33
C ALA A 228 -6.75 -3.33 12.83
N VAL A 229 -5.56 -3.80 13.21
CA VAL A 229 -5.17 -4.01 14.61
C VAL A 229 -4.72 -2.70 15.28
N TRP A 230 -3.79 -1.97 14.64
CA TRP A 230 -3.14 -0.82 15.29
C TRP A 230 -3.96 0.46 15.27
N ASN A 231 -4.69 0.73 14.18
CA ASN A 231 -5.37 2.00 13.96
C ASN A 231 -6.88 1.90 14.18
N ILE A 232 -7.51 0.79 13.78
CA ILE A 232 -8.97 0.63 13.82
C ILE A 232 -9.43 0.01 15.13
N ALA A 233 -8.90 -1.17 15.45
CA ALA A 233 -9.21 -1.84 16.71
C ALA A 233 -8.56 -1.12 17.91
N CYS A 234 -7.36 -0.55 17.69
CA CYS A 234 -6.48 -0.01 18.73
C CYS A 234 -6.27 -1.05 19.84
N VAL A 235 -5.80 -2.25 19.46
CA VAL A 235 -5.66 -3.38 20.39
C VAL A 235 -4.74 -3.02 21.55
N GLN A 236 -5.22 -3.31 22.76
CA GLN A 236 -4.50 -3.03 23.99
C GLN A 236 -3.62 -4.20 24.40
N ARG A 237 -2.51 -3.91 25.09
CA ARG A 237 -1.64 -4.94 25.66
C ARG A 237 -2.43 -5.83 26.61
N GLY A 238 -2.25 -7.15 26.48
CA GLY A 238 -2.96 -8.15 27.27
C GLY A 238 -4.34 -8.54 26.75
N ALA A 239 -4.86 -7.85 25.72
CA ALA A 239 -6.17 -8.18 25.15
C ALA A 239 -6.21 -9.58 24.53
N SER A 240 -7.42 -10.14 24.48
CA SER A 240 -7.74 -11.37 23.78
C SER A 240 -8.29 -11.08 22.38
N ALA A 241 -7.85 -11.83 21.39
CA ALA A 241 -8.28 -11.68 20.01
C ALA A 241 -8.56 -13.03 19.34
N VAL A 242 -9.57 -13.07 18.49
CA VAL A 242 -9.86 -14.20 17.58
C VAL A 242 -9.60 -13.75 16.15
N VAL A 243 -8.88 -14.56 15.38
CA VAL A 243 -8.59 -14.31 13.96
C VAL A 243 -9.20 -15.43 13.12
N PHE A 244 -10.16 -15.07 12.26
CA PHE A 244 -10.79 -16.01 11.33
C PHE A 244 -10.05 -16.00 10.00
N GLY A 245 -9.39 -17.10 9.68
CA GLY A 245 -8.54 -17.27 8.50
C GLY A 245 -7.07 -16.94 8.77
N ALA A 246 -6.17 -17.81 8.31
CA ALA A 246 -4.72 -17.67 8.45
C ALA A 246 -4.00 -17.62 7.09
N GLN A 247 -4.55 -16.84 6.16
CA GLN A 247 -3.87 -16.40 4.93
C GLN A 247 -3.09 -15.10 5.18
N ALA A 248 -2.57 -14.41 4.14
CA ALA A 248 -1.69 -13.26 4.34
C ALA A 248 -2.27 -12.18 5.27
N GLU A 249 -3.54 -11.81 5.10
CA GLU A 249 -4.23 -10.85 5.96
C GLU A 249 -4.34 -11.36 7.40
N GLY A 250 -4.69 -12.63 7.58
CA GLY A 250 -4.76 -13.26 8.90
C GLY A 250 -3.41 -13.32 9.60
N LEU A 251 -2.35 -13.67 8.87
CA LEU A 251 -0.97 -13.67 9.36
C LEU A 251 -0.50 -12.26 9.73
N ALA A 252 -0.89 -11.25 8.95
CA ALA A 252 -0.61 -9.86 9.25
C ALA A 252 -1.36 -9.36 10.49
N VAL A 253 -2.64 -9.75 10.67
CA VAL A 253 -3.36 -9.50 11.93
C VAL A 253 -2.65 -10.16 13.11
N ILE A 254 -2.23 -11.44 12.98
CA ILE A 254 -1.49 -12.15 14.04
C ILE A 254 -0.18 -11.43 14.37
N ALA A 255 0.62 -11.06 13.37
CA ALA A 255 1.86 -10.32 13.57
C ALA A 255 1.63 -8.97 14.28
N ALA A 256 0.59 -8.25 13.87
CA ALA A 256 0.23 -6.97 14.48
C ALA A 256 -0.25 -7.13 15.92
N LEU A 257 -1.02 -8.18 16.23
CA LEU A 257 -1.47 -8.52 17.58
C LEU A 257 -0.28 -8.86 18.49
N VAL A 258 0.70 -9.61 17.99
CA VAL A 258 1.94 -9.91 18.72
C VAL A 258 2.68 -8.61 19.03
N LYS A 259 2.88 -7.74 18.03
CA LYS A 259 3.57 -6.44 18.23
C LYS A 259 2.81 -5.52 19.20
N ALA A 260 1.47 -5.55 19.20
CA ALA A 260 0.63 -4.83 20.14
C ALA A 260 0.67 -5.43 21.57
N GLY A 261 1.24 -6.62 21.75
CA GLY A 261 1.33 -7.30 23.03
C GLY A 261 0.01 -7.92 23.47
N ALA A 262 -0.82 -8.40 22.54
CA ALA A 262 -2.03 -9.17 22.85
C ALA A 262 -1.67 -10.38 23.73
N GLY A 263 -2.48 -10.63 24.77
CA GLY A 263 -2.23 -11.71 25.72
C GLY A 263 -2.67 -13.07 25.19
N LYS A 264 -3.71 -13.09 24.35
CA LYS A 264 -4.25 -14.32 23.76
C LYS A 264 -4.66 -14.10 22.31
N ILE A 265 -4.15 -14.94 21.44
CA ILE A 265 -4.43 -14.92 20.00
C ILE A 265 -4.97 -16.31 19.63
N VAL A 266 -6.28 -16.40 19.44
CA VAL A 266 -6.99 -17.60 18.99
C VAL A 266 -7.15 -17.51 17.48
N VAL A 267 -6.75 -18.55 16.76
CA VAL A 267 -6.87 -18.58 15.29
C VAL A 267 -7.80 -19.72 14.89
N VAL A 268 -8.76 -19.39 14.02
CA VAL A 268 -9.74 -20.32 13.46
C VAL A 268 -9.47 -20.47 11.97
N ASP A 269 -9.05 -21.65 11.53
CA ASP A 269 -8.87 -21.97 10.10
C ASP A 269 -9.15 -23.46 9.86
N PRO A 270 -9.85 -23.83 8.76
CA PRO A 270 -10.16 -25.23 8.46
C PRO A 270 -8.95 -26.06 8.02
N TYR A 271 -7.83 -25.42 7.63
CA TYR A 271 -6.67 -26.13 7.09
C TYR A 271 -5.56 -26.27 8.15
N PRO A 272 -5.17 -27.50 8.53
CA PRO A 272 -4.10 -27.72 9.51
C PRO A 272 -2.77 -27.03 9.13
N SER A 273 -2.41 -27.01 7.85
CA SER A 273 -1.21 -26.34 7.34
C SER A 273 -1.21 -24.82 7.64
N ARG A 274 -2.37 -24.18 7.56
CA ARG A 274 -2.54 -22.75 7.87
C ARG A 274 -2.51 -22.50 9.38
N LEU A 275 -3.05 -23.42 10.19
CA LEU A 275 -2.91 -23.35 11.66
C LEU A 275 -1.45 -23.49 12.10
N ASP A 276 -0.70 -24.41 11.49
CA ASP A 276 0.74 -24.56 11.76
C ASP A 276 1.52 -23.29 11.40
N LEU A 277 1.16 -22.64 10.30
CA LEU A 277 1.71 -21.35 9.91
C LEU A 277 1.33 -20.27 10.94
N ALA A 278 0.06 -20.14 11.29
CA ALA A 278 -0.41 -19.20 12.30
C ALA A 278 0.35 -19.31 13.63
N LYS A 279 0.64 -20.55 14.08
CA LYS A 279 1.45 -20.81 15.27
C LYS A 279 2.86 -20.23 15.16
N ARG A 280 3.53 -20.39 14.01
CA ARG A 280 4.85 -19.80 13.75
C ARG A 280 4.83 -18.27 13.74
N TRP A 281 3.68 -17.67 13.45
CA TRP A 281 3.49 -16.23 13.43
C TRP A 281 3.08 -15.63 14.78
N GLY A 282 2.79 -16.48 15.78
CA GLY A 282 2.53 -16.07 17.16
C GLY A 282 1.14 -16.37 17.68
N ALA A 283 0.34 -17.16 16.95
CA ALA A 283 -0.92 -17.67 17.48
C ALA A 283 -0.71 -18.52 18.74
N THR A 284 -1.51 -18.27 19.77
CA THR A 284 -1.43 -18.95 21.07
C THR A 284 -2.39 -20.13 21.18
N THR A 285 -3.44 -20.15 20.36
CA THR A 285 -4.48 -21.18 20.34
C THR A 285 -4.94 -21.37 18.91
N LEU A 286 -5.10 -22.63 18.50
CA LEU A 286 -5.42 -23.02 17.12
C LEU A 286 -6.69 -23.86 17.15
N LEU A 287 -7.69 -23.48 16.37
CA LEU A 287 -8.98 -24.16 16.29
C LEU A 287 -9.28 -24.52 14.84
N ASN A 288 -9.53 -25.80 14.59
CA ASN A 288 -10.09 -26.27 13.34
C ASN A 288 -11.59 -26.52 13.52
N PRO A 289 -12.49 -25.77 12.85
CA PRO A 289 -13.94 -25.95 13.00
C PRO A 289 -14.44 -27.34 12.57
N TYR A 290 -13.66 -28.10 11.81
CA TYR A 290 -14.01 -29.45 11.35
C TYR A 290 -13.37 -30.57 12.19
N SER A 291 -12.63 -30.24 13.23
CA SER A 291 -12.02 -31.22 14.15
C SER A 291 -12.55 -31.09 15.58
N LEU A 292 -13.73 -30.49 15.73
CA LEU A 292 -14.40 -30.32 17.02
C LEU A 292 -15.02 -31.63 17.50
N SER A 293 -15.13 -31.79 18.81
CA SER A 293 -15.87 -32.90 19.41
C SER A 293 -17.35 -32.81 19.04
N GLU A 294 -18.03 -33.96 18.94
CA GLU A 294 -19.46 -34.00 18.61
C GLU A 294 -20.28 -33.14 19.58
N GLY A 295 -21.15 -32.29 19.03
CA GLY A 295 -22.00 -31.37 19.79
C GLY A 295 -21.30 -30.11 20.31
N VAL A 296 -20.00 -29.93 20.06
CA VAL A 296 -19.24 -28.72 20.44
C VAL A 296 -19.17 -27.75 19.26
N SER A 297 -19.66 -26.52 19.45
CA SER A 297 -19.57 -25.47 18.44
C SER A 297 -18.22 -24.76 18.47
N ILE A 298 -17.86 -24.07 17.38
CA ILE A 298 -16.65 -23.24 17.34
C ILE A 298 -16.68 -22.13 18.40
N LYS A 299 -17.86 -21.60 18.69
CA LYS A 299 -18.09 -20.63 19.76
C LYS A 299 -17.72 -21.22 21.11
N ASP A 300 -18.18 -22.43 21.42
CA ASP A 300 -17.88 -23.07 22.71
C ASP A 300 -16.36 -23.22 22.91
N GLU A 301 -15.62 -23.60 21.87
CA GLU A 301 -14.16 -23.64 21.93
C GLU A 301 -13.52 -22.26 22.12
N ILE A 302 -13.98 -21.24 21.39
CA ILE A 302 -13.50 -19.87 21.59
C ILE A 302 -13.70 -19.44 23.05
N LEU A 303 -14.90 -19.65 23.61
CA LEU A 303 -15.23 -19.28 24.98
C LEU A 303 -14.42 -20.04 26.04
N LYS A 304 -14.06 -21.31 25.81
CA LYS A 304 -13.12 -22.03 26.70
C LYS A 304 -11.77 -21.31 26.83
N HIS A 305 -11.37 -20.60 25.78
CA HIS A 305 -10.11 -19.89 25.75
C HIS A 305 -10.23 -18.41 26.14
N THR A 306 -11.37 -17.77 25.94
CA THR A 306 -11.55 -16.32 26.12
C THR A 306 -12.49 -15.95 27.26
N GLY A 307 -13.16 -16.93 27.89
CA GLY A 307 -14.15 -16.70 28.94
C GLY A 307 -15.50 -16.33 28.34
N SER A 308 -15.91 -15.06 28.48
CA SER A 308 -17.18 -14.55 27.96
C SER A 308 -17.13 -14.11 26.49
N GLY A 309 -16.03 -14.40 25.79
CA GLY A 309 -15.76 -13.91 24.43
C GLY A 309 -14.48 -13.07 24.39
N ALA A 310 -13.91 -12.89 23.21
CA ALA A 310 -12.70 -12.09 23.03
C ALA A 310 -12.97 -10.59 23.03
N ASP A 311 -11.95 -9.80 23.34
CA ASP A 311 -12.01 -8.33 23.22
C ASP A 311 -12.09 -7.89 21.75
N PHE A 312 -11.48 -8.68 20.84
CA PHE A 312 -11.48 -8.42 19.41
C PHE A 312 -11.71 -9.69 18.59
N ALA A 313 -12.44 -9.58 17.48
CA ALA A 313 -12.49 -10.61 16.45
C ALA A 313 -12.17 -9.99 15.09
N PHE A 314 -11.30 -10.63 14.31
CA PHE A 314 -10.89 -10.17 12.98
C PHE A 314 -11.36 -11.16 11.92
N ASP A 315 -12.22 -10.71 11.01
CA ASP A 315 -12.57 -11.48 9.81
C ASP A 315 -11.57 -11.21 8.70
N CYS A 316 -10.67 -12.17 8.47
CA CYS A 316 -9.66 -12.13 7.42
C CYS A 316 -10.04 -13.02 6.22
N ARG A 317 -11.24 -13.62 6.22
CA ARG A 317 -11.75 -14.43 5.11
C ARG A 317 -12.71 -13.64 4.24
N GLY A 318 -13.49 -12.72 4.81
CA GLY A 318 -14.53 -11.96 4.10
C GLY A 318 -15.65 -12.83 3.56
N ASP A 319 -15.77 -14.06 4.05
CA ASP A 319 -16.85 -14.99 3.72
C ASP A 319 -18.07 -14.58 4.54
N MET A 320 -19.11 -14.10 3.87
CA MET A 320 -20.28 -13.53 4.53
C MET A 320 -21.00 -14.54 5.44
N GLU A 321 -20.89 -15.85 5.17
CA GLU A 321 -21.47 -16.90 6.00
C GLU A 321 -20.80 -17.01 7.38
N LEU A 322 -19.56 -16.50 7.52
CA LEU A 322 -18.85 -16.47 8.81
C LEU A 322 -19.26 -15.31 9.71
N ALA A 323 -19.96 -14.30 9.18
CA ALA A 323 -20.31 -13.09 9.93
C ALA A 323 -21.01 -13.38 11.28
N PRO A 324 -21.97 -14.32 11.40
CA PRO A 324 -22.54 -14.70 12.69
C PRO A 324 -21.50 -15.23 13.68
N SER A 325 -20.60 -16.10 13.21
CA SER A 325 -19.55 -16.69 14.07
C SER A 325 -18.55 -15.64 14.56
N VAL A 326 -18.24 -14.64 13.72
CA VAL A 326 -17.36 -13.52 14.09
C VAL A 326 -18.00 -12.66 15.18
N LEU A 327 -19.29 -12.38 15.07
CA LEU A 327 -20.06 -11.62 16.08
C LEU A 327 -20.22 -12.38 17.40
N GLU A 328 -20.42 -13.70 17.33
CA GLU A 328 -20.58 -14.53 18.51
C GLU A 328 -19.26 -14.86 19.23
N ALA A 329 -18.12 -14.51 18.64
CA ALA A 329 -16.80 -14.76 19.20
C ALA A 329 -16.33 -13.70 20.21
N VAL A 330 -16.96 -12.52 20.23
CA VAL A 330 -16.58 -11.41 21.09
C VAL A 330 -17.44 -11.32 22.36
N CYS A 331 -16.90 -10.70 23.40
CA CYS A 331 -17.65 -10.33 24.59
C CYS A 331 -18.55 -9.10 24.33
N ASP A 332 -19.40 -8.75 25.31
CA ASP A 332 -20.41 -7.69 25.16
C ASP A 332 -19.86 -6.30 24.76
N TRP A 333 -18.61 -6.02 25.13
CA TRP A 333 -17.89 -4.77 24.79
C TRP A 333 -16.85 -4.93 23.68
N GLY A 334 -16.72 -6.13 23.11
CA GLY A 334 -15.69 -6.43 22.13
C GLY A 334 -15.91 -5.75 20.78
N LYS A 335 -14.98 -5.92 19.85
CA LYS A 335 -15.09 -5.36 18.50
C LYS A 335 -14.85 -6.42 17.45
N CYS A 336 -15.74 -6.49 16.46
CA CYS A 336 -15.58 -7.28 15.26
C CYS A 336 -15.03 -6.39 14.15
N VAL A 337 -13.89 -6.74 13.58
CA VAL A 337 -13.20 -5.94 12.57
C VAL A 337 -13.16 -6.73 11.26
N THR A 338 -13.76 -6.18 10.22
CA THR A 338 -13.73 -6.81 8.89
C THR A 338 -12.51 -6.34 8.11
N VAL A 339 -11.71 -7.30 7.66
CA VAL A 339 -10.46 -7.08 6.90
C VAL A 339 -10.57 -7.73 5.52
N GLY A 340 -11.09 -8.96 5.47
CA GLY A 340 -11.24 -9.72 4.23
C GLY A 340 -12.23 -9.10 3.25
N THR A 341 -11.98 -9.30 1.96
CA THR A 341 -12.88 -8.83 0.89
C THR A 341 -14.19 -9.61 0.92
N PRO A 342 -15.36 -8.94 1.01
CA PRO A 342 -16.65 -9.61 1.00
C PRO A 342 -16.81 -10.57 -0.18
N ASN A 343 -17.29 -11.78 0.09
CA ASN A 343 -17.64 -12.80 -0.90
C ASN A 343 -18.74 -13.71 -0.36
N GLY A 344 -19.41 -14.41 -1.28
CA GLY A 344 -20.55 -15.26 -0.93
C GLY A 344 -21.88 -14.50 -0.98
N PRO A 345 -22.97 -15.14 -0.53
CA PRO A 345 -24.31 -14.55 -0.59
C PRO A 345 -24.48 -13.43 0.45
N ASP A 346 -25.48 -12.58 0.23
CA ASP A 346 -25.92 -11.62 1.24
C ASP A 346 -26.42 -12.37 2.50
N VAL A 347 -25.98 -11.92 3.67
CA VAL A 347 -26.38 -12.49 4.96
C VAL A 347 -27.18 -11.48 5.77
N LEU A 348 -28.42 -11.87 6.14
CA LEU A 348 -29.27 -11.09 7.02
C LEU A 348 -29.06 -11.50 8.47
N LEU A 349 -28.40 -10.63 9.24
CA LEU A 349 -28.20 -10.82 10.67
C LEU A 349 -29.41 -10.25 11.43
N ARG A 350 -30.25 -11.13 11.99
CA ARG A 350 -31.37 -10.73 12.84
C ARG A 350 -31.04 -10.99 14.30
N SER A 351 -30.91 -9.92 15.08
CA SER A 351 -30.79 -10.01 16.54
C SER A 351 -31.98 -9.31 17.21
N PRO A 352 -32.60 -9.92 18.24
CA PRO A 352 -33.65 -9.26 19.03
C PRO A 352 -33.14 -8.10 19.89
N TRP A 353 -31.82 -7.99 20.06
CA TRP A 353 -31.12 -6.93 20.80
C TRP A 353 -30.01 -6.33 19.93
N PRO A 354 -29.54 -5.09 20.18
CA PRO A 354 -28.33 -4.60 19.54
C PRO A 354 -27.20 -5.62 19.70
N PRO A 355 -26.48 -6.00 18.63
CA PRO A 355 -25.43 -6.99 18.75
C PRO A 355 -24.40 -6.52 19.79
N PRO A 356 -24.04 -7.36 20.77
CA PRO A 356 -22.90 -7.10 21.64
C PRO A 356 -21.64 -6.95 20.80
N GLY A 357 -20.85 -5.93 21.09
CA GLY A 357 -19.69 -5.56 20.29
C GLY A 357 -20.02 -4.95 18.92
N GLY A 358 -19.21 -3.97 18.52
CA GLY A 358 -19.42 -3.23 17.25
C GLY A 358 -18.78 -3.95 16.06
N LEU A 359 -19.49 -4.02 14.94
CA LEU A 359 -18.89 -4.35 13.64
C LEU A 359 -18.27 -3.10 13.02
N ILE A 360 -16.97 -3.16 12.72
CA ILE A 360 -16.18 -2.04 12.22
C ILE A 360 -15.44 -2.48 10.96
N SER A 361 -15.54 -1.69 9.89
CA SER A 361 -14.75 -1.92 8.68
C SER A 361 -13.35 -1.32 8.82
N ALA A 362 -12.32 -2.07 8.43
CA ALA A 362 -10.94 -1.61 8.40
C ALA A 362 -10.46 -1.32 6.96
N THR A 363 -11.14 -0.43 6.24
CA THR A 363 -10.75 -0.06 4.87
C THR A 363 -9.32 0.46 4.85
N PHE A 364 -8.45 -0.22 4.10
CA PHE A 364 -6.99 0.00 4.08
C PHE A 364 -6.37 0.16 5.48
N GLY A 365 -6.92 -0.50 6.50
CA GLY A 365 -6.43 -0.44 7.88
C GLY A 365 -6.43 0.96 8.50
N GLY A 366 -7.22 1.90 7.97
CA GLY A 366 -7.21 3.29 8.42
C GLY A 366 -5.93 4.06 8.05
N TRP A 367 -5.05 3.51 7.21
CA TRP A 367 -3.83 4.19 6.80
C TRP A 367 -4.13 5.36 5.86
N ARG A 368 -3.52 6.50 6.14
CA ARG A 368 -3.29 7.58 5.19
C ARG A 368 -2.07 7.21 4.36
N SER A 369 -2.31 6.78 3.13
CA SER A 369 -1.33 6.13 2.26
C SER A 369 0.02 6.83 2.23
N LYS A 370 0.10 8.02 1.66
CA LYS A 370 1.37 8.75 1.46
C LYS A 370 2.15 9.04 2.74
N PRO A 371 1.54 9.59 3.81
CA PRO A 371 2.32 9.92 5.01
C PRO A 371 2.66 8.71 5.90
N GLN A 372 1.92 7.60 5.84
CA GLN A 372 2.05 6.52 6.83
C GLN A 372 2.61 5.20 6.29
N ILE A 373 2.39 4.86 5.02
CA ILE A 373 2.94 3.63 4.45
C ILE A 373 4.47 3.64 4.39
N PRO A 374 5.17 4.76 4.11
CA PRO A 374 6.63 4.80 4.22
C PRO A 374 7.15 4.40 5.62
N LEU A 375 6.39 4.67 6.69
CA LEU A 375 6.76 4.26 8.05
C LEU A 375 6.71 2.74 8.21
N LEU A 376 5.81 2.04 7.49
CA LEU A 376 5.80 0.57 7.47
C LEU A 376 7.04 0.02 6.74
N VAL A 377 7.50 0.71 5.69
CA VAL A 377 8.76 0.38 5.00
C VAL A 377 9.94 0.56 5.96
N ASP A 378 9.95 1.60 6.78
CA ASP A 378 11.00 1.80 7.77
C ASP A 378 11.00 0.72 8.86
N LEU A 379 9.82 0.29 9.33
CA LEU A 379 9.71 -0.85 10.25
C LEU A 379 10.20 -2.15 9.62
N TYR A 380 9.92 -2.37 8.33
CA TYR A 380 10.45 -3.52 7.58
C TYR A 380 11.98 -3.47 7.51
N MET A 381 12.55 -2.32 7.13
CA MET A 381 14.00 -2.14 7.05
C MET A 381 14.70 -2.26 8.41
N ALA A 382 14.00 -1.97 9.51
CA ALA A 382 14.48 -2.18 10.87
C ALA A 382 14.37 -3.64 11.36
N GLY A 383 13.79 -4.55 10.56
CA GLY A 383 13.51 -5.93 10.97
C GLY A 383 12.37 -6.06 11.98
N GLU A 384 11.59 -5.00 12.17
CA GLU A 384 10.46 -4.93 13.11
C GLU A 384 9.12 -5.34 12.49
N LEU A 385 9.09 -5.46 11.16
CA LEU A 385 7.95 -5.91 10.38
C LEU A 385 8.40 -6.95 9.37
N LYS A 386 7.70 -8.09 9.35
CA LYS A 386 7.84 -9.12 8.32
C LYS A 386 7.21 -8.64 7.02
N VAL A 387 7.86 -8.84 5.88
CA VAL A 387 7.31 -8.54 4.54
C VAL A 387 7.64 -9.68 3.60
N ASP A 388 8.90 -10.11 3.61
CA ASP A 388 9.40 -11.18 2.75
C ASP A 388 8.71 -12.52 3.04
N GLU A 389 8.37 -12.78 4.31
CA GLU A 389 7.76 -14.05 4.73
C GLU A 389 6.31 -14.25 4.26
N TYR A 390 5.65 -13.20 3.76
CA TYR A 390 4.35 -13.37 3.09
C TYR A 390 4.52 -13.91 1.67
N ILE A 391 5.68 -13.67 1.04
CA ILE A 391 5.96 -14.12 -0.32
C ILE A 391 6.46 -15.55 -0.26
N THR A 392 5.58 -16.47 -0.64
CA THR A 392 5.90 -17.90 -0.69
C THR A 392 6.33 -18.36 -2.07
N HIS A 393 5.94 -17.62 -3.10
CA HIS A 393 6.15 -17.97 -4.49
C HIS A 393 6.51 -16.74 -5.29
N GLU A 394 7.35 -16.92 -6.29
CA GLU A 394 7.74 -15.90 -7.24
C GLU A 394 7.67 -16.53 -8.63
N GLU A 395 6.98 -15.86 -9.55
CA GLU A 395 6.74 -16.36 -10.90
C GLU A 395 6.88 -15.21 -11.92
N PRO A 396 7.16 -15.51 -13.20
CA PRO A 396 7.11 -14.50 -14.26
C PRO A 396 5.66 -14.02 -14.49
N PHE A 397 5.48 -12.76 -14.90
CA PHE A 397 4.16 -12.15 -15.10
C PHE A 397 3.25 -12.94 -16.05
N GLU A 398 3.82 -13.65 -17.01
CA GLU A 398 3.11 -14.50 -17.96
C GLU A 398 2.27 -15.60 -17.29
N HIS A 399 2.60 -15.97 -16.05
CA HIS A 399 1.88 -16.97 -15.28
C HIS A 399 0.67 -16.44 -14.51
N ILE A 400 0.29 -15.17 -14.71
CA ILE A 400 -0.81 -14.51 -13.97
C ILE A 400 -2.10 -15.32 -13.89
N ASN A 401 -2.55 -15.95 -14.98
CA ASN A 401 -3.75 -16.77 -14.98
C ASN A 401 -3.60 -18.01 -14.09
N ALA A 402 -2.43 -18.65 -14.10
CA ALA A 402 -2.16 -19.78 -13.22
C ALA A 402 -2.16 -19.35 -11.74
N VAL A 403 -1.64 -18.17 -11.43
CA VAL A 403 -1.65 -17.63 -10.07
C VAL A 403 -3.07 -17.29 -9.61
N LEU A 404 -3.87 -16.60 -10.43
CA LEU A 404 -5.27 -16.27 -10.10
C LEU A 404 -6.14 -17.52 -9.92
N ASN A 405 -5.97 -18.53 -10.78
CA ASN A 405 -6.70 -19.80 -10.67
C ASN A 405 -6.34 -20.60 -9.40
N ASN A 406 -5.16 -20.37 -8.82
CA ASN A 406 -4.67 -21.04 -7.61
C ASN A 406 -4.63 -20.08 -6.41
N ILE A 407 -5.43 -18.99 -6.41
CA ILE A 407 -5.37 -17.97 -5.35
C ILE A 407 -5.70 -18.55 -3.95
N ASP A 408 -6.50 -19.60 -3.91
CA ASP A 408 -6.94 -20.28 -2.67
C ASP A 408 -6.06 -21.48 -2.29
N ASP A 409 -5.02 -21.80 -3.07
CA ASP A 409 -4.10 -22.89 -2.77
C ASP A 409 -3.45 -22.67 -1.39
N THR A 410 -3.68 -23.62 -0.49
CA THR A 410 -3.19 -23.57 0.90
C THR A 410 -1.66 -23.63 1.02
N ALA A 411 -0.94 -24.02 -0.04
CA ALA A 411 0.51 -23.97 -0.09
C ALA A 411 1.05 -22.55 -0.34
N ARG A 412 0.20 -21.62 -0.79
CA ARG A 412 0.55 -20.24 -1.13
C ARG A 412 0.01 -19.27 -0.08
N VAL A 413 0.82 -18.25 0.25
CA VAL A 413 0.38 -17.09 1.05
C VAL A 413 0.19 -15.88 0.13
N ARG A 414 1.27 -15.48 -0.52
CA ARG A 414 1.29 -14.55 -1.66
C ARG A 414 2.25 -15.06 -2.73
N THR A 415 1.93 -14.71 -3.97
CA THR A 415 2.78 -14.94 -5.15
C THR A 415 3.13 -13.59 -5.75
N VAL A 416 4.42 -13.32 -5.90
CA VAL A 416 4.93 -12.16 -6.64
C VAL A 416 5.03 -12.53 -8.11
N LEU A 417 4.51 -11.67 -8.98
CA LEU A 417 4.69 -11.72 -10.42
C LEU A 417 5.70 -10.66 -10.85
N ARG A 418 6.84 -11.08 -11.41
CA ARG A 418 7.86 -10.15 -11.93
C ARG A 418 7.64 -9.85 -13.41
N PHE A 419 7.83 -8.58 -13.76
CA PHE A 419 7.85 -8.10 -15.14
C PHE A 419 9.25 -8.23 -15.77
#